data_AF-A0A815X315-F1
#
_entry.id   AF-A0A815X315-F1
#
_cell.length_a   1.000
_cell.length_b   1.000
_cell.length_c   1.000
_cell.angle_alpha   90.00
_cell.angle_beta   90.00
_cell.angle_gamma   90.00
#
_symmetry.space_group_name_H-M   'P 1'
#
loop_
_entity.id
_entity.type
_entity.pdbx_description
1 polymer ?
#
loop_
_entity_poly.entity_id
_entity_poly.type
_entity_poly.pdbx_seq_one_letter_code
_entity_poly.pdbx_strand_id
1 'polypeptide(L)'
;TTETAYQTRFVTKIRWVIESANGRIKQWRVFDKVLPNSLLKTVGDLIAIVCALQNSYGAPFIKSTSKDKELAQQMLKLLDQTDELGNYVIKLKNKTEKLLQWKELNSADTVPDFPRLTFEELNDLTLGTYQPKQAKSYAVEHLPVDGKYVVKVAKDRTDLIKAKIQSTHKISDAYFVWIRYSSRTILGWYCTCRAGARIVGCCAHCASIIWYLSFARHEPEQLKQESSSFLNSLADAADYSDISDKSDTETDSDDDNLFYAFA
;
A
#
# COMPACT_ATOMS: atom_id res chain seq x y z
N THR A 1 -14.62 9.77 -10.03
CA THR A 1 -15.81 9.46 -9.20
C THR A 1 -15.48 8.29 -8.26
N THR A 2 -16.29 8.04 -7.23
CA THR A 2 -16.15 6.87 -6.32
C THR A 2 -16.11 5.56 -7.10
N GLU A 3 -17.00 5.39 -8.07
CA GLU A 3 -17.08 4.22 -8.95
C GLU A 3 -15.77 3.95 -9.71
N THR A 4 -15.17 4.96 -10.33
CA THR A 4 -13.85 4.81 -10.99
C THR A 4 -12.76 4.43 -9.99
N ALA A 5 -12.84 4.91 -8.75
CA ALA A 5 -11.88 4.55 -7.71
C ALA A 5 -12.03 3.08 -7.27
N TYR A 6 -13.23 2.51 -7.33
CA TYR A 6 -13.47 1.09 -7.06
C TYR A 6 -12.95 0.19 -8.18
N GLN A 7 -13.28 0.50 -9.44
CA GLN A 7 -12.82 -0.26 -10.60
C GLN A 7 -11.28 -0.35 -10.66
N THR A 8 -10.60 0.78 -10.39
CA THR A 8 -9.13 0.78 -10.33
C THR A 8 -8.57 -0.13 -9.24
N ARG A 9 -9.29 -0.34 -8.12
CA ARG A 9 -8.82 -1.22 -7.04
C ARG A 9 -8.91 -2.71 -7.42
N PHE A 10 -9.93 -3.11 -8.17
CA PHE A 10 -10.03 -4.48 -8.70
C PHE A 10 -8.87 -4.78 -9.64
N VAL A 11 -8.59 -3.85 -10.57
CA VAL A 11 -7.45 -3.97 -11.48
C VAL A 11 -6.14 -4.07 -10.70
N THR A 12 -5.89 -3.19 -9.72
CA THR A 12 -4.65 -3.24 -8.95
C THR A 12 -4.54 -4.47 -8.05
N LYS A 13 -5.66 -5.08 -7.63
CA LYS A 13 -5.64 -6.32 -6.83
C LYS A 13 -5.09 -7.49 -7.64
N ILE A 14 -5.46 -7.61 -8.91
CA ILE A 14 -5.03 -8.70 -9.80
C ILE A 14 -3.77 -8.33 -10.61
N ARG A 15 -3.34 -7.07 -10.57
CA ARG A 15 -2.19 -6.58 -11.35
C ARG A 15 -0.94 -7.43 -11.16
N TRP A 16 -0.57 -7.71 -9.92
CA TRP A 16 0.61 -8.53 -9.62
C TRP A 16 0.50 -9.92 -10.25
N VAL A 17 -0.69 -10.54 -10.21
CA VAL A 17 -0.95 -11.86 -10.84
C VAL A 17 -0.68 -11.80 -12.34
N ILE A 18 -1.16 -10.76 -13.01
CA ILE A 18 -0.98 -10.55 -14.45
C ILE A 18 0.50 -10.25 -14.77
N GLU A 19 1.13 -9.36 -14.00
CA GLU A 19 2.53 -8.97 -14.21
C GLU A 19 3.48 -10.15 -14.04
N SER A 20 3.25 -11.00 -13.05
CA SER A 20 4.05 -12.19 -12.84
C SER A 20 3.80 -13.28 -13.89
N ALA A 21 2.56 -13.45 -14.37
CA ALA A 21 2.28 -14.32 -15.52
C ALA A 21 3.01 -13.83 -16.78
N ASN A 22 2.98 -12.51 -17.04
CA ASN A 22 3.76 -11.88 -18.11
C ASN A 22 5.26 -12.04 -17.89
N GLY A 23 5.73 -11.99 -16.64
CA GLY A 23 7.13 -12.25 -16.27
C GLY A 23 7.61 -13.61 -16.75
N ARG A 24 6.80 -14.66 -16.58
CA ARG A 24 7.13 -16.01 -17.09
C ARG A 24 7.24 -16.06 -18.61
N ILE A 25 6.36 -15.37 -19.33
CA ILE A 25 6.44 -15.29 -20.80
C ILE A 25 7.73 -14.60 -21.22
N LYS A 26 8.10 -13.50 -20.54
CA LYS A 26 9.32 -12.73 -20.82
C LYS A 26 10.63 -13.50 -20.55
N GLN A 27 10.60 -14.56 -19.75
CA GLN A 27 11.77 -15.42 -19.52
C GLN A 27 12.15 -16.27 -20.74
N TRP A 28 11.24 -16.41 -21.72
CA TRP A 28 11.55 -17.15 -22.95
C TRP A 28 12.47 -16.32 -23.83
N ARG A 29 13.60 -16.92 -24.24
CA ARG A 29 14.65 -16.27 -25.04
C ARG A 29 14.14 -15.52 -26.28
N VAL A 30 13.05 -15.98 -26.89
CA VAL A 30 12.43 -15.34 -28.06
C VAL A 30 11.84 -13.96 -27.74
N PHE A 31 11.49 -13.69 -26.48
CA PHE A 31 10.91 -12.43 -25.99
C PHE A 31 11.86 -11.63 -25.10
N ASP A 32 13.10 -12.10 -24.89
CA ASP A 32 14.06 -11.43 -24.04
C ASP A 32 14.68 -10.21 -24.75
N LYS A 33 14.61 -9.05 -24.09
CA LYS A 33 15.21 -7.74 -24.47
C LYS A 33 14.77 -7.13 -25.81
N VAL A 34 14.91 -7.81 -26.95
CA VAL A 34 14.65 -7.25 -28.28
C VAL A 34 14.02 -8.30 -29.20
N LEU A 35 12.83 -7.99 -29.73
CA LEU A 35 12.18 -8.81 -30.75
C LEU A 35 12.59 -8.33 -32.16
N PRO A 36 13.11 -9.21 -33.04
CA PRO A 36 13.38 -8.88 -34.44
C PRO A 36 12.12 -8.40 -35.18
N ASN A 37 12.26 -7.35 -36.02
CA ASN A 37 11.13 -6.81 -36.80
C ASN A 37 10.48 -7.84 -37.74
N SER A 38 11.23 -8.85 -38.19
CA SER A 38 10.72 -9.95 -39.01
C SER A 38 9.65 -10.79 -38.29
N LEU A 39 9.71 -10.86 -36.96
CA LEU A 39 8.78 -11.62 -36.13
C LEU A 39 7.54 -10.83 -35.72
N LEU A 40 7.45 -9.53 -36.01
CA LEU A 40 6.28 -8.72 -35.64
C LEU A 40 4.98 -9.24 -36.25
N LYS A 41 5.05 -9.85 -37.45
CA LYS A 41 3.88 -10.43 -38.11
C LYS A 41 3.39 -11.73 -37.45
N THR A 42 4.27 -12.43 -36.73
CA THR A 42 4.01 -13.75 -36.11
C THR A 42 4.07 -13.71 -34.59
N VAL A 43 4.35 -12.55 -33.98
CA VAL A 43 4.54 -12.40 -32.53
C VAL A 43 3.34 -12.88 -31.72
N GLY A 44 2.12 -12.66 -32.23
CA GLY A 44 0.89 -13.15 -31.60
C GLY A 44 0.86 -14.66 -31.49
N ASP A 45 1.23 -15.35 -32.57
CA ASP A 45 1.28 -16.83 -32.62
C ASP A 45 2.38 -17.37 -31.70
N LEU A 46 3.55 -16.72 -31.68
CA LEU A 46 4.65 -17.09 -30.77
C LEU A 46 4.22 -16.96 -29.30
N ILE A 47 3.51 -15.87 -28.95
CA ILE A 47 2.98 -15.69 -27.59
C ILE A 47 1.97 -16.79 -27.28
N ALA A 48 1.06 -17.10 -28.20
CA ALA A 48 0.07 -18.16 -28.01
C ALA A 48 0.72 -19.53 -27.79
N ILE A 49 1.76 -19.87 -28.57
CA ILE A 49 2.53 -21.12 -28.43
C ILE A 49 3.21 -21.17 -27.06
N VAL A 50 3.91 -20.11 -26.66
CA VAL A 50 4.59 -20.05 -25.36
C VAL A 50 3.60 -20.17 -24.20
N CYS A 51 2.46 -19.48 -24.28
CA CYS A 51 1.38 -19.63 -23.31
C CYS A 51 0.83 -21.06 -23.26
N ALA A 52 0.66 -21.72 -24.40
CA ALA A 52 0.21 -23.11 -24.45
C ALA A 52 1.22 -24.05 -23.78
N LEU A 53 2.51 -23.92 -24.11
CA LEU A 53 3.59 -24.69 -23.47
C LEU A 53 3.65 -24.45 -21.96
N GLN A 54 3.54 -23.19 -21.53
CA GLN A 54 3.53 -22.83 -20.11
C GLN A 54 2.34 -23.43 -19.38
N ASN A 55 1.16 -23.48 -20.00
CA ASN A 55 -0.04 -24.07 -19.42
C ASN A 55 0.02 -25.61 -19.39
N SER A 56 0.63 -26.24 -20.39
CA SER A 56 0.74 -27.70 -20.49
C SER A 56 1.82 -28.29 -19.58
N TYR A 57 2.96 -27.59 -19.44
CA TYR A 57 4.15 -28.14 -18.79
C TYR A 57 4.70 -27.29 -17.64
N GLY A 58 4.30 -26.02 -17.55
CA GLY A 58 4.75 -25.14 -16.48
C GLY A 58 4.07 -25.44 -15.15
N ALA A 59 4.80 -25.22 -14.05
CA ALA A 59 4.19 -25.28 -12.72
C ALA A 59 3.04 -24.27 -12.61
N PRO A 60 1.94 -24.59 -11.90
CA PRO A 60 0.85 -23.64 -11.68
C PRO A 60 1.38 -22.31 -11.16
N PHE A 61 0.92 -21.20 -11.77
CA PHE A 61 1.41 -19.87 -11.40
C PHE A 61 0.96 -19.47 -9.99
N ILE A 62 -0.31 -19.69 -9.68
CA ILE A 62 -0.89 -19.47 -8.36
C ILE A 62 -1.77 -20.67 -8.03
N LYS A 63 -1.71 -21.11 -6.78
CA LYS A 63 -2.71 -22.02 -6.21
C LYS A 63 -3.76 -21.16 -5.53
N SER A 64 -4.98 -21.14 -6.08
CA SER A 64 -6.09 -20.43 -5.44
C SER A 64 -6.31 -20.99 -4.05
N THR A 65 -6.31 -20.12 -3.05
CA THR A 65 -6.63 -20.49 -1.67
C THR A 65 -8.10 -20.18 -1.35
N SER A 66 -8.64 -20.76 -0.28
CA SER A 66 -9.98 -20.38 0.22
C SER A 66 -10.04 -18.88 0.59
N LYS A 67 -8.96 -18.36 1.17
CA LYS A 67 -8.80 -16.94 1.52
C LYS A 67 -8.94 -16.01 0.31
N ASP A 68 -8.44 -16.39 -0.86
CA ASP A 68 -8.57 -15.58 -2.09
C ASP A 68 -10.03 -15.43 -2.52
N LYS A 69 -10.80 -16.52 -2.40
CA LYS A 69 -12.23 -16.53 -2.73
C LYS A 69 -13.03 -15.69 -1.74
N GLU A 70 -12.74 -15.84 -0.45
CA GLU A 70 -13.37 -15.04 0.62
C GLU A 70 -13.09 -13.54 0.43
N LEU A 71 -11.83 -13.18 0.14
CA LEU A 71 -11.44 -11.81 -0.12
C LEU A 71 -12.12 -11.24 -1.37
N ALA A 72 -12.20 -12.01 -2.46
CA ALA A 72 -12.91 -11.58 -3.67
C ALA A 72 -14.40 -11.35 -3.40
N GLN A 73 -15.04 -12.25 -2.64
CA GLN A 73 -16.43 -12.07 -2.23
C GLN A 73 -16.62 -10.84 -1.33
N GLN A 74 -15.70 -10.59 -0.41
CA GLN A 74 -15.72 -9.39 0.42
C GLN A 74 -15.58 -8.12 -0.44
N MET A 75 -14.66 -8.10 -1.40
CA MET A 75 -14.51 -6.98 -2.34
C MET A 75 -15.78 -6.70 -3.13
N LEU A 76 -16.46 -7.75 -3.60
CA LEU A 76 -17.73 -7.64 -4.32
C LEU A 76 -18.85 -7.11 -3.43
N LYS A 77 -18.98 -7.62 -2.19
CA LYS A 77 -19.97 -7.11 -1.22
C LYS A 77 -19.75 -5.64 -0.87
N LEU A 78 -18.49 -5.22 -0.75
CA LEU A 78 -18.14 -3.84 -0.48
C LEU A 78 -18.48 -2.92 -1.66
N LEU A 79 -18.53 -3.41 -2.89
CA LEU A 79 -18.87 -2.59 -4.06
C LEU A 79 -20.28 -1.99 -3.97
N ASP A 80 -21.22 -2.75 -3.40
CA ASP A 80 -22.62 -2.35 -3.28
C ASP A 80 -22.88 -1.45 -2.06
N GLN A 81 -21.88 -1.26 -1.19
CA GLN A 81 -22.01 -0.44 0.01
C GLN A 81 -21.89 1.05 -0.31
N THR A 82 -22.67 1.86 0.38
CA THR A 82 -22.56 3.31 0.29
C THR A 82 -21.43 3.81 1.19
N ASP A 83 -20.57 4.70 0.69
CA ASP A 83 -19.58 5.42 1.49
C ASP A 83 -20.26 6.42 2.44
N GLU A 84 -20.80 5.94 3.56
CA GLU A 84 -21.49 6.76 4.56
C GLU A 84 -20.62 7.90 5.06
N LEU A 85 -19.34 7.61 5.35
CA LEU A 85 -18.42 8.59 5.92
C LEU A 85 -18.02 9.63 4.87
N GLY A 86 -17.72 9.22 3.65
CA GLY A 86 -17.47 10.15 2.55
C GLY A 86 -18.68 11.06 2.28
N ASN A 87 -19.89 10.49 2.22
CA ASN A 87 -21.13 11.25 2.08
C ASN A 87 -21.33 12.26 3.23
N TYR A 88 -21.03 11.84 4.46
CA TYR A 88 -21.08 12.71 5.64
C TYR A 88 -20.05 13.85 5.54
N VAL A 89 -18.81 13.56 5.18
CA VAL A 89 -17.74 14.56 5.01
C VAL A 89 -18.07 15.55 3.88
N ILE A 90 -18.64 15.08 2.77
CA ILE A 90 -19.09 15.96 1.68
C ILE A 90 -20.19 16.91 2.17
N LYS A 91 -21.18 16.40 2.92
CA LYS A 91 -22.23 17.25 3.54
C LYS A 91 -21.64 18.25 4.53
N LEU A 92 -20.61 17.85 5.29
CA LEU A 92 -19.88 18.73 6.22
C LEU A 92 -19.03 19.79 5.56
N LYS A 93 -18.59 19.60 4.31
CA LYS A 93 -17.92 20.67 3.55
C LYS A 93 -18.93 21.69 3.01
N ASN A 94 -20.11 21.20 2.60
CA ASN A 94 -21.16 22.03 2.02
C ASN A 94 -21.91 22.87 3.06
N LYS A 95 -22.05 22.39 4.29
CA LYS A 95 -22.39 23.23 5.45
C LYS A 95 -21.09 23.79 5.98
N THR A 96 -20.95 25.11 6.13
CA THR A 96 -19.70 25.75 6.58
C THR A 96 -19.09 24.98 7.75
N GLU A 97 -17.79 24.61 7.70
CA GLU A 97 -17.06 23.78 8.69
C GLU A 97 -17.20 24.22 10.17
N LYS A 98 -17.88 25.34 10.43
CA LYS A 98 -18.20 25.95 11.73
C LYS A 98 -18.99 25.06 12.69
N LEU A 99 -19.60 23.95 12.24
CA LEU A 99 -20.43 23.10 13.12
C LEU A 99 -19.63 22.10 13.97
N LEU A 100 -18.42 21.71 13.57
CA LEU A 100 -17.59 20.78 14.34
C LEU A 100 -16.38 21.49 14.90
N GLN A 101 -16.33 21.60 16.22
CA GLN A 101 -15.13 22.04 16.91
C GLN A 101 -14.12 20.90 16.93
N TRP A 102 -12.91 21.15 16.44
CA TRP A 102 -11.82 20.19 16.40
C TRP A 102 -10.83 20.51 17.52
N LYS A 103 -10.47 19.51 18.32
CA LYS A 103 -9.37 19.61 19.30
C LYS A 103 -8.15 18.89 18.72
N GLU A 104 -7.02 19.59 18.63
CA GLU A 104 -5.74 18.95 18.31
C GLU A 104 -5.32 18.02 19.45
N LEU A 105 -4.83 16.85 19.08
CA LEU A 105 -4.22 15.92 20.01
C LEU A 105 -2.73 16.24 20.11
N ASN A 106 -2.28 16.53 21.32
CA ASN A 106 -0.86 16.61 21.62
C ASN A 106 -0.27 15.19 21.70
N SER A 107 1.05 15.04 21.63
CA SER A 107 1.72 13.73 21.73
C SER A 107 1.33 12.92 22.99
N ALA A 108 0.92 13.61 24.07
CA ALA A 108 0.40 12.98 25.29
C ALA A 108 -1.11 12.64 25.24
N ASP A 109 -1.91 13.39 24.48
CA ASP A 109 -3.36 13.22 24.34
C ASP A 109 -3.66 12.25 23.19
N THR A 110 -3.13 11.03 23.26
CA THR A 110 -3.44 9.99 22.27
C THR A 110 -4.91 9.57 22.39
N VAL A 111 -5.62 9.30 21.28
CA VAL A 111 -7.00 8.77 21.29
C VAL A 111 -7.03 7.42 22.04
N PRO A 112 -7.48 7.36 23.31
CA PRO A 112 -7.30 6.18 24.15
C PRO A 112 -8.26 5.06 23.75
N ASP A 113 -9.45 5.43 23.26
CA ASP A 113 -10.50 4.50 22.82
C ASP A 113 -10.31 4.04 21.37
N PHE A 114 -9.20 4.39 20.71
CA PHE A 114 -8.91 3.89 19.37
C PHE A 114 -8.57 2.40 19.45
N PRO A 115 -9.15 1.55 18.58
CA PRO A 115 -9.03 0.11 18.71
C PRO A 115 -7.59 -0.34 18.49
N ARG A 116 -7.15 -1.31 19.30
CA ARG A 116 -5.87 -1.99 19.07
C ARG A 116 -6.11 -3.13 18.09
N LEU A 117 -5.52 -3.03 16.91
CA LEU A 117 -5.67 -4.04 15.86
C LEU A 117 -4.36 -4.80 15.69
N THR A 118 -4.48 -6.10 15.46
CA THR A 118 -3.38 -6.95 15.00
C THR A 118 -2.99 -6.63 13.55
N PHE A 119 -1.81 -7.07 13.14
CA PHE A 119 -1.39 -6.92 11.74
C PHE A 119 -2.29 -7.71 10.77
N GLU A 120 -2.88 -8.82 11.21
CA GLU A 120 -3.85 -9.59 10.41
C GLU A 120 -5.14 -8.79 10.19
N GLU A 121 -5.72 -8.21 11.25
CA GLU A 121 -6.90 -7.33 11.11
C GLU A 121 -6.63 -6.11 10.21
N LEU A 122 -5.41 -5.56 10.25
CA LEU A 122 -5.00 -4.50 9.33
C LEU A 122 -4.91 -4.99 7.88
N ASN A 123 -4.43 -6.20 7.64
CA ASN A 123 -4.40 -6.80 6.31
C ASN A 123 -5.81 -7.03 5.77
N ASP A 124 -6.73 -7.47 6.62
CA ASP A 124 -8.13 -7.68 6.25
C ASP A 124 -8.83 -6.35 5.95
N LEU A 125 -8.61 -5.34 6.79
CA LEU A 125 -9.15 -3.98 6.60
C LEU A 125 -8.69 -3.35 5.27
N THR A 126 -7.43 -3.57 4.91
CA THR A 126 -6.82 -2.99 3.70
C THR A 126 -6.93 -3.89 2.46
N LEU A 127 -7.46 -5.10 2.64
CA LEU A 127 -7.60 -6.14 1.63
C LEU A 127 -6.25 -6.54 1.00
N GLY A 128 -5.21 -6.62 1.84
CA GLY A 128 -3.90 -7.14 1.49
C GLY A 128 -2.72 -6.44 2.18
N THR A 129 -1.59 -7.14 2.23
CA THR A 129 -0.38 -6.74 2.98
C THR A 129 0.36 -5.51 2.45
N TYR A 130 0.09 -5.11 1.22
CA TYR A 130 0.82 -4.00 0.59
C TYR A 130 0.57 -2.65 1.29
N GLN A 131 -0.69 -2.31 1.59
CA GLN A 131 -1.00 -1.01 2.19
C GLN A 131 -0.48 -0.89 3.64
N PRO A 132 -0.60 -1.91 4.51
CA PRO A 132 0.01 -1.88 5.84
C PRO A 132 1.54 -1.82 5.80
N LYS A 133 2.19 -2.46 4.83
CA LYS A 133 3.65 -2.33 4.65
C LYS A 133 4.04 -0.91 4.25
N GLN A 134 3.34 -0.31 3.28
CA GLN A 134 3.58 1.08 2.88
C GLN A 134 3.23 2.09 3.97
N ALA A 135 2.26 1.77 4.82
CA ALA A 135 1.85 2.60 5.95
C ALA A 135 3.01 2.87 6.92
N LYS A 136 3.91 1.90 7.12
CA LYS A 136 5.14 2.07 7.93
C LYS A 136 6.02 3.19 7.37
N SER A 137 6.34 3.16 6.08
CA SER A 137 7.15 4.20 5.42
C SER A 137 6.50 5.57 5.54
N TYR A 138 5.20 5.67 5.25
CA TYR A 138 4.45 6.92 5.43
C TYR A 138 4.41 7.40 6.88
N ALA A 139 4.29 6.50 7.85
CA ALA A 139 4.32 6.86 9.26
C ALA A 139 5.71 7.42 9.63
N VAL A 140 6.77 6.66 9.35
CA VAL A 140 8.15 7.03 9.66
C VAL A 140 8.58 8.35 9.01
N GLU A 141 8.17 8.64 7.77
CA GLU A 141 8.50 9.92 7.11
C GLU A 141 7.85 11.13 7.79
N HIS A 142 6.72 10.94 8.46
CA HIS A 142 5.88 12.01 9.01
C HIS A 142 5.93 12.08 10.54
N LEU A 143 6.75 11.25 11.18
CA LEU A 143 6.92 11.15 12.65
C LEU A 143 8.07 12.00 13.27
N PRO A 144 9.24 12.26 12.66
CA PRO A 144 10.36 12.90 13.36
C PRO A 144 10.29 14.44 13.51
N VAL A 145 10.80 14.89 14.67
CA VAL A 145 11.23 16.21 15.22
C VAL A 145 10.26 17.41 15.21
N ASP A 146 9.36 17.56 14.22
CA ASP A 146 8.34 18.65 14.21
C ASP A 146 6.91 18.15 13.90
N GLY A 147 6.67 16.84 14.01
CA GLY A 147 5.35 16.21 14.22
C GLY A 147 4.22 16.57 13.22
N LYS A 148 4.36 16.20 11.95
CA LYS A 148 3.37 16.50 10.90
C LYS A 148 2.07 15.69 10.97
N TYR A 149 1.96 14.70 11.84
CA TYR A 149 0.67 14.05 12.12
C TYR A 149 -0.17 14.89 13.07
N VAL A 150 -0.84 15.91 12.52
CA VAL A 150 -1.86 16.65 13.27
C VAL A 150 -3.15 15.86 13.21
N VAL A 151 -3.36 15.00 14.21
CA VAL A 151 -4.64 14.32 14.44
C VAL A 151 -5.52 15.21 15.31
N LYS A 152 -6.74 15.46 14.85
CA LYS A 152 -7.76 16.22 15.54
C LYS A 152 -8.95 15.33 15.85
N VAL A 153 -9.53 15.48 17.03
CA VAL A 153 -10.78 14.80 17.41
C VAL A 153 -11.91 15.81 17.37
N ALA A 154 -13.07 15.39 16.90
CA ALA A 154 -14.28 16.19 16.96
C ALA A 154 -14.80 16.25 18.41
N LYS A 155 -15.02 17.45 18.95
CA LYS A 155 -15.50 17.62 20.34
C LYS A 155 -16.84 16.95 20.60
N ASP A 156 -17.74 17.03 19.62
CA ASP A 156 -19.13 16.55 19.74
C ASP A 156 -19.33 15.13 19.17
N ARG A 157 -18.26 14.52 18.64
CA ARG A 157 -18.25 13.19 17.98
C ARG A 157 -16.95 12.47 18.29
N THR A 158 -16.91 11.80 19.44
CA THR A 158 -15.71 11.08 19.90
C THR A 158 -15.37 9.87 19.03
N ASP A 159 -16.34 9.33 18.28
CA ASP A 159 -16.17 8.24 17.30
C ASP A 159 -15.48 8.67 15.99
N LEU A 160 -15.12 9.96 15.84
CA LEU A 160 -14.60 10.52 14.60
C LEU A 160 -13.31 11.32 14.81
N ILE A 161 -12.27 10.94 14.07
CA ILE A 161 -11.02 11.72 13.98
C ILE A 161 -10.83 12.32 12.59
N LYS A 162 -10.11 13.45 12.54
CA LYS A 162 -9.63 14.12 11.32
C LYS A 162 -8.12 14.29 11.43
N ALA A 163 -7.36 13.70 10.52
CA ALA A 163 -5.92 13.89 10.42
C ALA A 163 -5.56 14.73 9.19
N LYS A 164 -4.50 15.54 9.29
CA LYS A 164 -3.87 16.21 8.16
C LYS A 164 -2.56 15.50 7.84
N ILE A 165 -2.37 15.12 6.57
CA ILE A 165 -1.12 14.55 6.06
C ILE A 165 -0.61 15.46 4.95
N GLN A 166 0.68 15.82 5.00
CA GLN A 166 1.31 16.60 3.94
C GLN A 166 1.62 15.69 2.75
N SER A 167 1.49 16.19 1.52
CA SER A 167 1.93 15.41 0.36
C SER A 167 3.45 15.36 0.29
N THR A 168 3.98 14.15 0.05
CA THR A 168 5.41 13.91 -0.22
C THR A 168 5.86 14.45 -1.57
N HIS A 169 4.95 14.63 -2.53
CA HIS A 169 5.25 15.07 -3.90
C HIS A 169 5.10 16.58 -4.10
N LYS A 170 4.25 17.25 -3.31
CA LYS A 170 4.02 18.70 -3.37
C LYS A 170 3.85 19.27 -1.98
N ILE A 171 4.83 20.05 -1.53
CA ILE A 171 4.87 20.62 -0.17
C ILE A 171 3.63 21.50 0.11
N SER A 172 3.05 22.14 -0.91
CA SER A 172 1.84 22.98 -0.80
C SER A 172 0.55 22.19 -0.57
N ASP A 173 0.53 20.90 -0.89
CA ASP A 173 -0.67 20.10 -0.89
C ASP A 173 -0.76 19.26 0.40
N ALA A 174 -1.95 19.24 0.99
CA ALA A 174 -2.25 18.41 2.14
C ALA A 174 -3.53 17.61 1.91
N TYR A 175 -3.51 16.38 2.38
CA TYR A 175 -4.67 15.50 2.40
C TYR A 175 -5.29 15.48 3.78
N PHE A 176 -6.62 15.54 3.81
CA PHE A 176 -7.37 15.35 5.04
C PHE A 176 -7.94 13.93 5.05
N VAL A 177 -7.74 13.24 6.16
CA VAL A 177 -8.21 11.89 6.43
C VAL A 177 -9.24 11.96 7.55
N TRP A 178 -10.35 11.27 7.37
CA TRP A 178 -11.35 11.04 8.41
C TRP A 178 -11.46 9.55 8.68
N ILE A 179 -11.52 9.18 9.94
CA ILE A 179 -11.70 7.79 10.36
C ILE A 179 -12.80 7.75 11.41
N ARG A 180 -13.84 6.95 11.14
CA ARG A 180 -14.88 6.60 12.10
C ARG A 180 -14.51 5.27 12.75
N TYR A 181 -14.58 5.20 14.07
CA TYR A 181 -14.15 4.02 14.82
C TYR A 181 -15.02 3.78 16.04
N SER A 182 -14.89 2.59 16.59
CA SER A 182 -15.39 2.20 17.92
C SER A 182 -14.21 1.68 18.74
N SER A 183 -14.41 1.42 20.03
CA SER A 183 -13.38 0.80 20.87
C SER A 183 -12.92 -0.59 20.39
N ARG A 184 -13.67 -1.23 19.48
CA ARG A 184 -13.38 -2.57 18.96
C ARG A 184 -12.82 -2.59 17.54
N THR A 185 -13.25 -1.66 16.67
CA THR A 185 -12.91 -1.74 15.24
C THR A 185 -13.08 -0.41 14.52
N ILE A 186 -12.54 -0.36 13.30
CA ILE A 186 -12.71 0.75 12.36
C ILE A 186 -14.05 0.59 11.63
N LEU A 187 -14.87 1.64 11.69
CA LEU A 187 -16.21 1.66 11.10
C LEU A 187 -16.22 2.25 9.69
N GLY A 188 -15.22 3.08 9.34
CA GLY A 188 -15.09 3.64 8.01
C GLY A 188 -13.97 4.67 7.92
N TRP A 189 -13.54 4.98 6.69
CA TRP A 189 -12.51 5.96 6.41
C TRP A 189 -12.86 6.77 5.17
N TYR A 190 -12.32 7.99 5.11
CA TYR A 190 -12.41 8.84 3.93
C TYR A 190 -11.16 9.71 3.83
N CYS A 191 -10.62 9.90 2.63
CA CYS A 191 -9.50 10.81 2.39
C CYS A 191 -9.78 11.72 1.20
N THR A 192 -9.24 12.94 1.21
CA THR A 192 -9.36 13.87 0.08
C THR A 192 -8.48 13.51 -1.12
N CYS A 193 -7.63 12.47 -1.03
CA CYS A 193 -6.83 12.04 -2.17
C CYS A 193 -7.70 11.34 -3.23
N ARG A 194 -7.16 11.17 -4.44
CA ARG A 194 -7.88 10.53 -5.57
C ARG A 194 -8.42 9.14 -5.25
N ALA A 195 -7.74 8.41 -4.37
CA ALA A 195 -8.11 7.07 -3.92
C ALA A 195 -8.87 7.05 -2.58
N GLY A 196 -9.14 8.21 -1.99
CA GLY A 196 -9.58 8.32 -0.61
C GLY A 196 -11.06 8.04 -0.37
N ALA A 197 -11.87 8.03 -1.43
CA ALA A 197 -13.28 7.64 -1.40
C ALA A 197 -13.50 6.13 -1.65
N ARG A 198 -12.43 5.33 -1.58
CA ARG A 198 -12.49 3.87 -1.73
C ARG A 198 -13.04 3.23 -0.45
N ILE A 199 -14.06 2.39 -0.61
CA ILE A 199 -14.59 1.49 0.42
C ILE A 199 -13.98 0.09 0.31
N VAL A 200 -13.59 -0.30 -0.90
CA VAL A 200 -12.83 -1.53 -1.17
C VAL A 200 -11.36 -1.28 -0.78
N GLY A 201 -11.03 -1.56 0.47
CA GLY A 201 -9.74 -1.21 1.08
C GLY A 201 -9.57 0.29 1.21
N CYS A 202 -8.35 0.77 1.48
CA CYS A 202 -8.12 2.18 1.73
C CYS A 202 -6.89 2.71 0.98
N CYS A 203 -6.75 4.04 0.96
CA CYS A 203 -5.54 4.69 0.43
C CYS A 203 -4.40 4.63 1.46
N ALA A 204 -3.16 4.80 1.00
CA ALA A 204 -1.97 4.81 1.86
C ALA A 204 -2.08 5.83 3.02
N HIS A 205 -2.73 6.97 2.82
CA HIS A 205 -2.97 7.97 3.87
C HIS A 205 -3.90 7.47 4.97
N CYS A 206 -4.99 6.77 4.62
CA CYS A 206 -5.86 6.17 5.62
C CYS A 206 -5.14 5.02 6.33
N ALA A 207 -4.44 4.17 5.55
CA ALA A 207 -3.69 3.04 6.07
C ALA A 207 -2.63 3.50 7.08
N SER A 208 -1.88 4.58 6.81
CA SER A 208 -0.85 5.08 7.71
C SER A 208 -1.38 5.56 9.06
N ILE A 209 -2.49 6.33 9.06
CA ILE A 209 -3.11 6.79 10.31
C ILE A 209 -3.66 5.61 11.11
N ILE A 210 -4.38 4.70 10.45
CA ILE A 210 -4.97 3.54 11.12
C ILE A 210 -3.84 2.67 11.68
N TRP A 211 -2.84 2.31 10.86
CA TRP A 211 -1.69 1.50 11.27
C TRP A 211 -0.94 2.12 12.45
N TYR A 212 -0.67 3.42 12.43
CA TYR A 212 0.00 4.10 13.53
C TYR A 212 -0.83 4.06 14.82
N LEU A 213 -2.10 4.46 14.75
CA LEU A 213 -2.97 4.56 15.91
C LEU A 213 -3.44 3.20 16.46
N SER A 214 -3.61 2.18 15.63
CA SER A 214 -4.11 0.87 16.11
C SER A 214 -3.01 -0.12 16.44
N PHE A 215 -1.81 0.04 15.88
CA PHE A 215 -0.74 -0.96 15.95
C PHE A 215 0.61 -0.37 16.36
N ALA A 216 1.21 0.48 15.52
CA ALA A 216 2.62 0.86 15.70
C ALA A 216 2.91 1.64 16.99
N ARG A 217 1.99 2.50 17.46
CA ARG A 217 2.15 3.22 18.74
C ARG A 217 2.22 2.29 19.96
N HIS A 218 1.79 1.04 19.82
CA HIS A 218 1.80 0.02 20.86
C HIS A 218 2.98 -0.95 20.73
N GLU A 219 3.73 -0.87 19.63
CA GLU A 219 4.81 -1.78 19.26
C GLU A 219 6.09 -0.97 18.96
N PRO A 220 6.92 -0.63 19.97
CA PRO A 220 8.06 0.29 19.82
C PRO A 220 9.05 -0.12 18.73
N GLU A 221 9.21 -1.43 18.51
CA GLU A 221 10.08 -2.00 17.47
C GLU A 221 9.64 -1.62 16.04
N GLN A 222 8.34 -1.41 15.82
CA GLN A 222 7.78 -1.08 14.50
C GLN A 222 8.08 0.36 14.05
N LEU A 223 8.38 1.23 15.01
CA LEU A 223 8.73 2.64 14.77
C LEU A 223 10.23 2.84 14.56
N LYS A 224 11.05 1.80 14.77
CA LYS A 224 12.47 1.87 14.43
C LYS A 224 12.61 2.01 12.93
N GLN A 225 13.31 3.06 12.51
CA GLN A 225 13.76 3.22 11.15
C GLN A 225 14.59 1.97 10.80
N GLU A 226 14.31 1.32 9.67
CA GLU A 226 15.21 0.28 9.17
C GLU A 226 16.58 0.95 9.02
N SER A 227 17.55 0.39 9.72
CA SER A 227 18.76 1.10 10.08
C SER A 227 19.46 1.62 8.82
N SER A 228 20.17 2.72 9.01
CA SER A 228 21.22 3.25 8.12
C SER A 228 22.20 2.20 7.58
N SER A 229 22.10 0.91 7.93
CA SER A 229 22.80 -0.21 7.30
C SER A 229 22.68 -0.22 5.77
N PHE A 230 21.51 0.07 5.20
CA PHE A 230 21.37 0.17 3.73
C PHE A 230 22.13 1.38 3.16
N LEU A 231 22.05 2.52 3.84
CA LEU A 231 22.79 3.73 3.46
C LEU A 231 24.30 3.58 3.66
N ASN A 232 24.72 2.76 4.62
CA ASN A 232 26.12 2.42 4.87
C ASN A 232 26.65 1.36 3.89
N SER A 233 25.77 0.54 3.28
CA SER A 233 26.15 -0.40 2.21
C SER A 233 26.22 0.25 0.83
N LEU A 234 25.65 1.45 0.67
CA LEU A 234 25.93 2.31 -0.47
C LEU A 234 27.29 2.94 -0.23
N ALA A 235 28.36 2.22 -0.61
CA ALA A 235 29.68 2.83 -0.74
C ALA A 235 29.54 4.08 -1.61
N ASP A 236 30.13 5.18 -1.15
CA ASP A 236 30.20 6.41 -1.94
C ASP A 236 30.84 6.06 -3.30
N ALA A 237 30.11 6.29 -4.40
CA ALA A 237 30.60 5.99 -5.75
C ALA A 237 31.87 6.82 -6.11
N ALA A 238 32.23 7.80 -5.29
CA ALA A 238 33.50 8.52 -5.38
C ALA A 238 34.71 7.76 -4.79
N ASP A 239 34.49 6.72 -3.97
CA ASP A 239 35.56 5.94 -3.32
C ASP A 239 35.85 4.66 -4.11
N TYR A 240 36.34 4.84 -5.34
CA TYR A 240 36.84 3.74 -6.18
C TYR A 240 38.27 3.40 -5.72
N SER A 241 38.41 2.56 -4.71
CA SER A 241 39.69 1.88 -4.50
C SER A 241 39.83 0.80 -5.58
N ASP A 242 40.89 0.90 -6.40
CA ASP A 242 41.20 -0.05 -7.47
C ASP A 242 41.28 -1.48 -6.90
N ILE A 243 40.18 -2.23 -7.04
CA ILE A 243 40.19 -3.67 -6.77
C ILE A 243 40.82 -4.32 -7.99
N SER A 244 42.13 -4.59 -7.88
CA SER A 244 42.86 -5.44 -8.81
C SER A 244 42.19 -6.81 -8.90
N ASP A 245 41.85 -7.21 -10.13
CA ASP A 245 41.36 -8.54 -10.49
C ASP A 245 42.14 -9.64 -9.77
N LYS A 246 41.44 -10.40 -8.94
CA LYS A 246 41.83 -11.76 -8.56
C LYS A 246 40.66 -12.68 -8.83
N SER A 247 40.93 -13.62 -9.73
CA SER A 247 40.05 -14.70 -10.15
C SER A 247 39.82 -15.70 -9.01
N ASP A 248 38.74 -16.47 -9.20
CA ASP A 248 38.45 -17.80 -8.63
C ASP A 248 37.96 -17.77 -7.15
N THR A 249 36.89 -18.45 -6.71
CA THR A 249 36.19 -19.67 -7.14
C THR A 249 34.83 -19.75 -6.40
N GLU A 250 33.88 -20.48 -6.97
CA GLU A 250 32.53 -20.79 -6.48
C GLU A 250 32.43 -21.27 -5.02
N THR A 251 31.34 -20.89 -4.32
CA THR A 251 30.48 -21.84 -3.58
C THR A 251 29.08 -21.24 -3.39
N ASP A 252 28.07 -21.98 -3.85
CA ASP A 252 26.65 -21.79 -3.57
C ASP A 252 26.36 -21.72 -2.06
N SER A 253 25.56 -20.72 -1.68
CA SER A 253 24.66 -20.84 -0.53
C SER A 253 23.44 -19.96 -0.79
N ASP A 254 22.31 -20.63 -0.98
CA ASP A 254 20.97 -20.06 -1.19
C ASP A 254 20.65 -18.95 -0.18
N ASP A 255 20.35 -17.75 -0.69
CA ASP A 255 19.61 -16.75 0.07
C ASP A 255 18.64 -16.01 -0.86
N ASP A 256 17.36 -16.38 -0.73
CA ASP A 256 16.19 -15.85 -1.43
C ASP A 256 15.91 -14.39 -1.04
N ASN A 257 16.73 -13.45 -1.54
CA ASN A 257 16.53 -12.02 -1.29
C ASN A 257 16.75 -11.13 -2.51
N LEU A 258 16.43 -11.63 -3.71
CA LEU A 258 16.50 -10.84 -4.94
C LEU A 258 15.13 -10.64 -5.57
N PHE A 259 14.30 -9.80 -4.94
CA PHE A 259 13.15 -9.20 -5.63
C PHE A 259 12.92 -7.78 -5.12
N TYR A 260 13.62 -6.80 -5.71
CA TYR A 260 13.12 -5.44 -5.99
C TYR A 260 14.14 -4.65 -6.85
N ALA A 261 14.20 -4.99 -8.13
CA ALA A 261 14.55 -4.09 -9.23
C ALA A 261 13.81 -4.72 -10.42
N PHE A 262 12.85 -4.09 -11.07
CA PHE A 262 13.00 -2.88 -11.86
C PHE A 262 11.64 -2.17 -12.00
N ALA A 263 11.73 -0.85 -12.13
CA ALA A 263 10.70 0.04 -12.66
C ALA A 263 10.35 -0.28 -14.13
#